data_AF-A0A355GAZ4-F1
#
_entry.id   AF-A0A355GAZ4-F1
#
_cell.length_a   1.000
_cell.length_b   1.000
_cell.length_c   1.000
_cell.angle_alpha   90.00
_cell.angle_beta   90.00
_cell.angle_gamma   90.00
#
_symmetry.space_group_name_H-M   'P 1'
#
loop_
_entity.id
_entity.type
_entity.pdbx_description
1 polymer ?
#
loop_
_entity_poly.entity_id
_entity_poly.type
_entity_poly.pdbx_seq_one_letter_code
_entity_poly.pdbx_strand_id
1 'polypeptide(L)'
;AMKGLISEGEEMVQAKGDSNVKDAALIAAAQRVEHYEMAGYGSARNFAQRLGKTNLAEILQETLDEEGNADKILTQIAEESTNKAAARA
;
A
#
# COMPACT_ATOMS: atom_id res chain seq x y z
N ALA A 1 -5.47 12.34 -5.30
CA ALA A 1 -4.60 11.18 -5.50
C ALA A 1 -5.27 9.89 -5.03
N MET A 2 -5.55 9.71 -3.72
CA MET A 2 -6.14 8.47 -3.18
C MET A 2 -7.35 7.92 -3.96
N LYS A 3 -8.32 8.76 -4.33
CA LYS A 3 -9.47 8.35 -5.14
C LYS A 3 -9.07 7.60 -6.42
N GLY A 4 -8.01 8.04 -7.11
CA GLY A 4 -7.51 7.37 -8.32
C GLY A 4 -6.90 6.00 -8.02
N LEU A 5 -6.11 5.90 -6.94
CA LEU A 5 -5.52 4.63 -6.50
C LEU A 5 -6.60 3.60 -6.13
N ILE A 6 -7.66 4.04 -5.45
CA ILE A 6 -8.82 3.19 -5.14
C ILE A 6 -9.50 2.74 -6.44
N SER A 7 -9.75 3.65 -7.38
CA SER A 7 -10.36 3.31 -8.66
C SER A 7 -9.52 2.31 -9.48
N GLU A 8 -8.20 2.39 -9.44
CA GLU A 8 -7.33 1.37 -10.07
C GLU A 8 -7.57 -0.03 -9.47
N GLY A 9 -7.70 -0.13 -8.15
CA GLY A 9 -8.04 -1.39 -7.48
C GLY A 9 -9.43 -1.91 -7.89
N GLU A 10 -10.43 -1.03 -7.91
CA GLU A 10 -11.80 -1.36 -8.34
C GLU A 10 -11.85 -1.87 -9.78
N GLU A 11 -11.10 -1.24 -10.69
CA GLU A 11 -10.98 -1.69 -12.08
C GLU A 11 -10.37 -3.10 -12.17
N MET A 12 -9.36 -3.41 -11.35
CA MET A 12 -8.75 -4.75 -11.32
C MET A 12 -9.70 -5.81 -10.75
N VAL A 13 -10.55 -5.47 -9.79
CA VAL A 13 -11.60 -6.38 -9.29
C VAL A 13 -12.55 -6.77 -10.43
N GLN A 14 -12.96 -5.80 -11.24
CA GLN A 14 -13.89 -6.00 -12.36
C GLN A 14 -13.24 -6.54 -13.64
N ALA A 15 -11.91 -6.54 -13.71
CA ALA A 15 -11.16 -7.01 -14.87
C ALA A 15 -11.47 -8.50 -15.18
N LYS A 16 -11.45 -8.83 -16.47
CA LYS A 16 -11.55 -10.21 -16.97
C LYS A 16 -10.14 -10.73 -17.26
N GLY A 17 -9.90 -12.01 -17.01
CA GLY A 17 -8.61 -12.64 -17.25
C GLY A 17 -8.34 -13.76 -16.27
N ASP A 18 -7.10 -14.25 -16.28
CA ASP A 18 -6.63 -15.25 -15.32
C ASP A 18 -6.69 -14.70 -13.88
N SER A 19 -7.14 -15.53 -12.94
CA SER A 19 -7.30 -15.13 -11.54
C SER A 19 -5.98 -14.77 -10.88
N ASN A 20 -4.89 -15.48 -11.20
CA ASN A 20 -3.58 -15.22 -10.61
C ASN A 20 -2.99 -13.89 -11.09
N VAL A 21 -3.20 -13.58 -12.38
CA VAL A 21 -2.80 -12.27 -12.94
C VAL A 21 -3.57 -11.14 -12.27
N LYS A 22 -4.88 -11.34 -12.04
CA LYS A 22 -5.70 -10.35 -11.32
C LYS A 22 -5.24 -10.15 -9.87
N ASP A 23 -4.97 -11.23 -9.14
CA ASP A 23 -4.48 -11.13 -7.77
C ASP A 23 -3.14 -10.40 -7.70
N ALA A 24 -2.24 -10.64 -8.65
CA ALA A 24 -0.97 -9.92 -8.74
C ALA A 24 -1.19 -8.42 -8.98
N ALA A 25 -2.13 -8.07 -9.87
CA ALA A 25 -2.48 -6.68 -10.14
C ALA A 25 -3.15 -5.99 -8.94
N LEU A 26 -3.99 -6.70 -8.18
CA LEU A 26 -4.62 -6.20 -6.96
C LEU A 26 -3.59 -5.92 -5.86
N ILE A 27 -2.64 -6.83 -5.65
CA ILE A 27 -1.54 -6.61 -4.70
C ILE A 27 -0.73 -5.38 -5.12
N ALA A 28 -0.36 -5.28 -6.40
CA ALA A 28 0.36 -4.12 -6.89
C ALA A 28 -0.42 -2.81 -6.70
N ALA A 29 -1.75 -2.82 -6.85
CA ALA A 29 -2.60 -1.66 -6.58
C ALA A 29 -2.62 -1.29 -5.09
N ALA A 30 -2.74 -2.28 -4.21
CA ALA A 30 -2.68 -2.08 -2.76
C ALA A 30 -1.32 -1.48 -2.34
N GLN A 31 -0.20 -1.98 -2.85
CA GLN A 31 1.12 -1.42 -2.53
C GLN A 31 1.27 0.06 -2.95
N ARG A 32 0.62 0.49 -4.04
CA ARG A 32 0.60 1.93 -4.41
C ARG A 32 -0.18 2.78 -3.41
N VAL A 33 -1.24 2.23 -2.82
CA VAL A 33 -1.99 2.87 -1.71
C VAL A 33 -1.08 3.01 -0.49
N GLU A 34 -0.43 1.93 -0.05
CA GLU A 34 0.51 1.95 1.08
C GLU A 34 1.64 2.97 0.89
N HIS A 35 2.22 3.04 -0.32
CA HIS A 35 3.29 4.00 -0.63
C HIS A 35 2.80 5.45 -0.58
N TYR A 36 1.57 5.70 -1.01
CA TYR A 36 0.96 7.03 -0.90
C TYR A 36 0.71 7.41 0.56
N GLU A 37 0.28 6.46 1.39
CA GLU A 37 0.05 6.67 2.82
C GLU A 37 1.35 6.90 3.57
N MET A 38 2.38 6.08 3.35
CA MET A 38 3.72 6.29 3.94
C MET A 38 4.28 7.67 3.61
N ALA A 39 4.13 8.15 2.37
CA ALA A 39 4.55 9.50 1.98
C ALA A 39 3.76 10.59 2.73
N GLY A 40 2.45 10.39 2.91
CA GLY A 40 1.55 11.27 3.65
C GLY A 40 1.90 11.34 5.14
N TYR A 41 1.93 10.19 5.81
CA TYR A 41 2.24 10.08 7.24
C TYR A 41 3.65 10.56 7.56
N GLY A 42 4.65 10.22 6.73
CA GLY A 42 6.01 10.72 6.90
C GLY A 42 6.11 12.25 6.87
N SER A 43 5.35 12.89 5.96
CA SER A 43 5.27 14.35 5.86
C SER A 43 4.54 14.97 7.05
N ALA A 44 3.38 14.41 7.41
CA ALA A 44 2.58 14.89 8.54
C ALA A 44 3.34 14.76 9.87
N ARG A 45 4.01 13.63 10.10
CA ARG A 45 4.86 13.37 11.27
C ARG A 45 5.96 14.43 11.40
N ASN A 46 6.64 14.74 10.29
CA ASN A 46 7.69 15.76 10.27
C ASN A 46 7.12 17.15 10.65
N PHE A 47 5.97 17.53 10.10
CA PHE A 47 5.33 18.78 10.50
C PHE A 47 4.94 18.80 11.99
N ALA A 48 4.41 17.71 12.53
CA ALA A 48 4.10 17.60 13.95
C ALA A 48 5.35 17.81 14.83
N GLN A 49 6.49 17.21 14.47
CA GLN A 49 7.77 17.41 15.15
C GLN A 49 8.20 18.89 15.11
N ARG A 50 8.15 19.52 13.93
CA ARG A 50 8.55 20.93 13.77
C ARG A 50 7.65 21.91 14.53
N LEU A 51 6.41 21.55 14.79
CA LEU A 51 5.45 22.33 15.57
C LEU A 51 5.52 22.03 17.08
N GLY A 52 6.44 21.17 17.52
CA GLY A 52 6.57 20.77 18.93
C GLY A 52 5.42 19.89 19.43
N LYS A 53 4.65 19.26 18.53
CA LYS A 53 3.50 18.40 18.85
C LYS A 53 3.97 16.94 18.96
N THR A 54 4.82 16.64 19.94
CA THR A 54 5.49 15.33 20.08
C THR A 54 4.51 14.15 20.12
N ASN A 55 3.44 14.23 20.91
CA ASN A 55 2.44 13.15 21.00
C ASN A 55 1.76 12.86 19.64
N LEU A 56 1.52 13.90 18.82
CA LEU A 56 0.98 13.68 17.47
C LEU A 56 2.02 13.06 16.55
N ALA A 57 3.29 13.45 16.68
CA ALA A 57 4.36 12.83 15.90
C ALA A 57 4.52 11.34 16.24
N GLU A 58 4.34 10.94 17.50
CA GLU A 58 4.37 9.54 17.92
C GLU A 58 3.22 8.75 17.29
N ILE A 59 1.98 9.24 17.38
CA ILE A 59 0.82 8.59 16.74
C ILE A 59 1.01 8.47 15.22
N LEU A 60 1.51 9.52 14.57
CA LEU A 60 1.78 9.49 13.12
C LEU A 60 2.94 8.56 12.76
N GLN A 61 3.88 8.32 13.68
CA GLN A 61 4.95 7.33 13.51
C GLN A 61 4.40 5.91 13.62
N GLU A 62 3.53 5.65 14.60
CA GLU A 62 2.86 4.35 14.75
C GLU A 62 2.12 3.98 13.46
N THR A 63 1.30 4.89 12.92
CA THR A 63 0.59 4.62 11.66
C THR A 63 1.56 4.43 10.49
N LEU A 64 2.62 5.25 10.38
CA LEU A 64 3.64 5.06 9.34
C LEU A 64 4.29 3.68 9.40
N ASP A 65 4.55 3.16 10.61
CA ASP A 65 5.14 1.84 10.80
C ASP A 65 4.15 0.71 10.47
N GLU A 66 2.86 0.91 10.75
CA GLU A 66 1.77 0.01 10.36
C GLU A 66 1.68 -0.11 8.83
N GLU A 67 1.65 1.01 8.08
CA GLU A 67 1.61 0.97 6.60
C GLU A 67 2.88 0.35 6.02
N GLY A 68 4.04 0.68 6.60
CA GLY A 68 5.31 0.07 6.21
C GLY A 68 5.37 -1.43 6.48
N ASN A 69 4.60 -1.95 7.44
CA ASN A 69 4.47 -3.38 7.68
C ASN A 69 3.45 -4.02 6.72
N ALA A 70 2.34 -3.34 6.42
CA ALA A 70 1.36 -3.79 5.44
C ALA A 70 2.00 -3.98 4.05
N ASP A 71 2.80 -3.01 3.56
CA ASP A 71 3.52 -3.14 2.29
C ASP A 71 4.51 -4.31 2.27
N LYS A 72 5.18 -4.59 3.40
CA LYS A 72 6.07 -5.77 3.52
C LYS A 72 5.30 -7.07 3.40
N ILE A 73 4.14 -7.17 4.05
CA ILE A 73 3.26 -8.34 3.96
C ILE A 73 2.77 -8.53 2.52
N LEU A 74 2.33 -7.45 1.86
CA LEU A 74 1.92 -7.48 0.45
C LEU A 74 3.06 -7.95 -0.46
N THR A 75 4.28 -7.44 -0.24
CA THR A 75 5.49 -7.86 -0.96
C THR A 75 5.75 -9.36 -0.78
N GLN A 76 5.67 -9.85 0.46
CA GLN A 76 5.87 -11.27 0.76
C GLN A 76 4.84 -12.14 0.01
N ILE A 77 3.56 -11.77 0.04
CA ILE A 77 2.50 -12.50 -0.66
C ILE A 77 2.79 -12.52 -2.18
N ALA A 78 3.17 -11.37 -2.75
CA ALA A 78 3.49 -11.22 -4.16
C ALA A 78 4.65 -12.15 -4.58
N GLU A 79 5.75 -12.14 -3.84
CA GLU A 79 6.96 -12.92 -4.18
C GLU A 79 6.81 -14.42 -3.92
N GLU A 80 6.13 -14.79 -2.84
CA GLU A 80 6.01 -16.20 -2.45
C GLU A 80 5.07 -16.97 -3.37
N SER A 81 3.91 -16.39 -3.70
CA SER A 81 2.82 -17.08 -4.37
C SER A 81 2.31 -16.36 -5.62
N THR A 82 1.81 -15.13 -5.48
CA THR A 82 0.96 -14.52 -6.50
C THR A 82 1.69 -14.24 -7.82
N ASN A 83 2.90 -13.68 -7.77
CA ASN A 83 3.68 -13.40 -8.98
C ASN A 83 4.15 -14.68 -9.66
N LYS A 84 4.47 -15.73 -8.90
CA LYS A 84 4.87 -17.03 -9.47
C LYS A 84 3.71 -17.70 -10.18
N ALA A 85 2.50 -17.59 -9.63
CA ALA A 85 1.29 -18.10 -10.24
C ALA A 85 0.92 -17.30 -11.50
N ALA A 86 0.96 -15.97 -11.42
CA ALA A 86 0.69 -15.07 -12.55
C ALA A 86 1.67 -15.28 -13.72
N ALA A 87 2.95 -15.54 -13.45
CA ALA A 87 3.96 -15.79 -14.49
C ALA A 87 3.74 -17.11 -15.26
N ARG A 88 2.85 -17.99 -14.79
CA ARG A 88 2.52 -19.28 -15.41
C ARG A 88 1.13 -19.30 -16.04
N ALA A 89 0.41 -18.19 -15.98
CA ALA A 89 -0.95 -18.01 -16.48
C ALA A 89 -1.01 -17.79 -18.00
#